data_AF-A0A4Y2J670-F1
#
_entry.id   AF-A0A4Y2J670-F1
#
_cell.length_a   1.000
_cell.length_b   1.000
_cell.length_c   1.000
_cell.angle_alpha   90.00
_cell.angle_beta   90.00
_cell.angle_gamma   90.00
#
_symmetry.space_group_name_H-M   'P 1'
#
loop_
_entity.id
_entity.type
_entity.pdbx_description
1 polymer ?
#
loop_
_entity_poly.entity_id
_entity_poly.type
_entity_poly.pdbx_seq_one_letter_code
_entity_poly.pdbx_strand_id
1 'polypeptide(L)'
;MKCFDIEYDPSEWRLFIDSSKANLKAVLLYNGNSFALLLLGHSVHLEENYNDLSMILEKINYQEHRWMVCGDFKMLTMLLGQQTGYTKFPCFQCLWYSRASDLHWAKTDWSLRGAPVTCKNVINTNLVPPEKVLLPPIHIKLGLMKQFMKLLPKDGECFRYLCSKFPKLSEAKLKERVFTIPDIRKLLSDSLFSETMGTKKK
;
A
#
# COMPACT_ATOMS: atom_id res chain seq x y z
N MET A 1 -22.85 -1.22 18.41
CA MET A 1 -22.64 -2.65 18.11
C MET A 1 -22.77 -3.44 19.42
N LYS A 2 -23.81 -4.25 19.58
CA LYS A 2 -24.02 -5.14 20.76
C LYS A 2 -23.72 -6.62 20.42
N CYS A 3 -22.96 -6.88 19.35
CA CYS A 3 -22.81 -8.22 18.78
C CYS A 3 -21.64 -9.02 19.37
N PHE A 4 -20.74 -8.33 20.07
CA PHE A 4 -19.69 -8.91 20.88
C PHE A 4 -19.88 -8.27 22.25
N ASP A 5 -19.90 -9.03 23.34
CA ASP A 5 -20.03 -8.54 24.73
C ASP A 5 -18.78 -7.76 25.17
N ILE A 6 -18.39 -6.76 24.37
CA ILE A 6 -17.17 -5.98 24.44
C ILE A 6 -17.56 -4.53 24.21
N GLU A 7 -17.01 -3.65 25.04
CA GLU A 7 -17.17 -2.21 24.88
C GLU A 7 -16.53 -1.75 23.57
N TYR A 8 -17.26 -0.96 22.80
CA TYR A 8 -16.78 -0.46 21.52
C TYR A 8 -15.79 0.68 21.72
N ASP A 9 -14.51 0.42 21.44
CA ASP A 9 -13.48 1.45 21.33
C ASP A 9 -13.04 1.60 19.86
N PRO A 10 -13.29 2.74 19.19
CA PRO A 10 -12.80 3.01 17.84
C PRO A 10 -11.29 2.87 17.67
N SER A 11 -10.48 3.08 18.72
CA SER A 11 -9.02 3.00 18.64
C SER A 11 -8.51 1.58 18.34
N GLU A 12 -9.31 0.59 18.71
CA GLU A 12 -9.05 -0.84 18.47
C GLU A 12 -9.39 -1.31 17.04
N TRP A 13 -9.98 -0.44 16.21
CA TRP A 13 -10.40 -0.77 14.86
C TRP A 13 -9.70 0.07 13.80
N ARG A 14 -9.53 -0.53 12.63
CA ARG A 14 -9.02 0.14 11.43
C ARG A 14 -9.98 -0.07 10.28
N LEU A 15 -10.21 0.99 9.53
CA LEU A 15 -10.98 0.96 8.31
C LEU A 15 -10.07 0.54 7.15
N PHE A 16 -10.41 -0.55 6.49
CA PHE A 16 -9.79 -0.97 5.24
C PHE A 16 -10.77 -0.72 4.09
N ILE A 17 -10.33 0.08 3.11
CA ILE A 17 -11.08 0.31 1.88
C ILE A 17 -10.28 -0.26 0.71
N ASP A 18 -10.94 -1.10 -0.08
CA ASP A 18 -10.35 -1.76 -1.24
C ASP A 18 -11.32 -1.77 -2.40
N SER A 19 -10.77 -1.54 -3.58
CA SER A 19 -11.49 -1.59 -4.85
C SER A 19 -10.95 -2.73 -5.70
N SER A 20 -11.86 -3.45 -6.33
CA SER A 20 -11.57 -4.32 -7.46
C SER A 20 -12.22 -3.74 -8.70
N LYS A 21 -11.96 -4.35 -9.87
CA LYS A 21 -12.66 -3.96 -11.12
C LYS A 21 -14.18 -4.08 -11.03
N ALA A 22 -14.71 -4.85 -10.07
CA ALA A 22 -16.12 -5.21 -10.01
C ALA A 22 -16.85 -4.69 -8.76
N ASN A 23 -16.12 -4.22 -7.74
CA ASN A 23 -16.73 -3.78 -6.49
C ASN A 23 -15.78 -2.91 -5.67
N LEU A 24 -16.40 -2.12 -4.80
CA LEU A 24 -15.77 -1.35 -3.75
C LEU A 24 -16.23 -1.91 -2.39
N LYS A 25 -15.28 -2.09 -1.48
CA LYS A 25 -15.51 -2.69 -0.16
C LYS A 25 -14.91 -1.81 0.93
N ALA A 26 -15.66 -1.65 2.01
CA ALA A 26 -15.22 -1.03 3.25
C ALA A 26 -15.42 -2.03 4.39
N VAL A 27 -14.34 -2.37 5.09
CA VAL A 27 -14.36 -3.34 6.19
C VAL A 27 -13.62 -2.78 7.40
N LEU A 28 -14.08 -3.13 8.60
CA LEU A 28 -13.32 -2.89 9.83
C LEU A 28 -12.49 -4.12 10.18
N LEU A 29 -11.25 -3.85 10.55
CA LEU A 29 -10.27 -4.81 11.02
C LEU A 29 -9.94 -4.50 12.48
N TYR A 30 -10.07 -5.50 13.35
CA TYR A 30 -9.65 -5.35 14.74
C TYR A 30 -8.13 -5.43 14.87
N ASN A 31 -7.56 -4.60 15.74
CA ASN A 31 -6.13 -4.57 16.02
C ASN A 31 -5.64 -5.92 16.55
N GLY A 32 -4.66 -6.53 15.87
CA GLY A 32 -4.16 -7.85 16.26
C GLY A 32 -4.97 -9.02 15.66
N ASN A 33 -6.01 -8.76 14.89
CA ASN A 33 -6.81 -9.75 14.16
C ASN A 33 -7.39 -10.86 15.06
N SER A 34 -7.69 -10.55 16.33
CA SER A 34 -8.34 -11.49 17.26
C SER A 34 -9.83 -11.69 16.96
N PHE A 35 -10.46 -10.72 16.29
CA PHE A 35 -11.85 -10.81 15.84
C PHE A 35 -11.96 -10.95 14.33
N ALA A 36 -13.10 -11.47 13.87
CA ALA A 36 -13.46 -11.48 12.47
C ALA A 36 -13.57 -10.04 11.94
N LEU A 37 -13.26 -9.87 10.65
CA LEU A 37 -13.50 -8.60 9.96
C LEU A 37 -14.99 -8.29 9.93
N LEU A 38 -15.33 -7.01 10.04
CA LEU A 38 -16.71 -6.55 9.93
C LEU A 38 -16.91 -5.83 8.60
N LEU A 39 -17.85 -6.29 7.79
CA LEU A 39 -18.22 -5.62 6.54
C LEU A 39 -19.09 -4.39 6.85
N LEU A 40 -18.59 -3.19 6.58
CA LEU A 40 -19.36 -1.95 6.69
C LEU A 40 -20.10 -1.61 5.41
N GLY A 41 -19.50 -1.93 4.26
CA GLY A 41 -20.06 -1.58 2.98
C GLY A 41 -19.50 -2.44 1.85
N HIS A 42 -20.39 -2.77 0.91
CA HIS A 42 -20.06 -3.42 -0.34
C HIS A 42 -20.94 -2.82 -1.43
N SER A 43 -20.34 -2.41 -2.54
CA SER A 43 -21.09 -1.97 -3.72
C SER A 43 -20.43 -2.47 -5.00
N VAL A 44 -21.26 -2.90 -5.94
CA VAL A 44 -20.85 -3.23 -7.33
C VAL A 44 -21.05 -2.06 -8.29
N HIS A 45 -21.69 -0.98 -7.82
CA HIS A 45 -22.04 0.18 -8.63
C HIS A 45 -21.14 1.39 -8.35
N LEU A 46 -20.40 1.37 -7.24
CA LEU A 46 -19.47 2.44 -6.89
C LEU A 46 -18.10 2.17 -7.49
N GLU A 47 -17.48 3.23 -7.96
CA GLU A 47 -16.17 3.19 -8.56
C GLU A 47 -15.13 3.75 -7.60
N GLU A 48 -13.87 3.45 -7.91
CA GLU A 48 -12.75 4.07 -7.22
C GLU A 48 -12.56 5.50 -7.73
N ASN A 49 -13.42 6.42 -7.27
CA ASN A 49 -13.32 7.87 -7.49
C ASN A 49 -13.53 8.64 -6.16
N TYR A 50 -13.13 9.91 -6.13
CA TYR A 50 -13.17 10.74 -4.91
C TYR A 50 -14.59 10.91 -4.36
N ASN A 51 -15.59 11.10 -5.22
CA ASN A 51 -16.97 11.38 -4.81
C ASN A 51 -17.61 10.15 -4.17
N ASP A 52 -17.41 8.98 -4.75
CA ASP A 52 -17.94 7.72 -4.22
C ASP A 52 -17.29 7.37 -2.87
N LEU A 53 -15.99 7.62 -2.71
CA LEU A 53 -15.31 7.44 -1.43
C LEU A 53 -15.82 8.42 -0.38
N SER A 54 -16.07 9.68 -0.75
CA SER A 54 -16.69 10.67 0.14
C SER A 54 -18.05 10.20 0.63
N MET A 55 -18.89 9.69 -0.29
CA MET A 55 -20.21 9.17 0.05
C MET A 55 -20.12 7.97 0.99
N ILE A 56 -19.19 7.04 0.77
CA ILE A 56 -19.00 5.90 1.67
C ILE A 56 -18.61 6.35 3.08
N LEU A 57 -17.66 7.28 3.19
CA LEU A 57 -17.19 7.78 4.49
C LEU A 57 -18.29 8.51 5.26
N GLU A 58 -19.17 9.23 4.55
CA GLU A 58 -20.37 9.83 5.13
C GLU A 58 -21.35 8.76 5.63
N LYS A 59 -21.65 7.74 4.82
CA LYS A 59 -22.59 6.67 5.18
C LYS A 59 -22.15 5.82 6.37
N ILE A 60 -20.85 5.67 6.59
CA ILE A 60 -20.31 4.94 7.74
C ILE A 60 -20.01 5.85 8.95
N ASN A 61 -20.44 7.12 8.91
CA ASN A 61 -20.18 8.13 9.94
C ASN A 61 -18.70 8.20 10.36
N TYR A 62 -17.77 8.21 9.40
CA TYR A 62 -16.33 8.15 9.69
C TYR A 62 -15.89 9.24 10.69
N GLN A 63 -16.49 10.43 10.64
CA GLN A 63 -16.15 11.55 11.51
C GLN A 63 -16.39 11.27 13.00
N GLU A 64 -17.35 10.41 13.34
CA GLU A 64 -17.64 10.04 14.74
C GLU A 64 -16.59 9.07 15.29
N HIS A 65 -16.01 8.23 14.42
CA HIS A 65 -15.13 7.15 14.85
C HIS A 65 -13.65 7.46 14.66
N ARG A 66 -13.30 8.21 13.62
CA ARG A 66 -11.92 8.60 13.27
C ARG A 66 -10.95 7.41 13.29
N TRP A 67 -11.39 6.26 12.76
CA TRP A 67 -10.56 5.06 12.66
C TRP A 67 -9.26 5.34 11.90
N MET A 68 -8.21 4.59 12.22
CA MET A 68 -7.06 4.52 11.32
C MET A 68 -7.48 3.88 10.00
N VAL A 69 -7.01 4.42 8.87
CA VAL A 69 -7.38 3.98 7.53
C VAL A 69 -6.21 3.29 6.86
N CYS A 70 -6.47 2.12 6.29
CA CYS A 70 -5.54 1.41 5.43
C CYS A 70 -6.20 1.08 4.08
N GLY A 71 -5.35 0.91 3.07
CA GLY A 71 -5.76 0.64 1.70
C GLY A 71 -4.50 0.58 0.84
N ASP A 72 -4.67 0.30 -0.44
CA ASP A 72 -3.54 0.43 -1.37
C ASP A 72 -3.13 1.90 -1.53
N PHE A 73 -1.98 2.13 -2.16
CA PHE A 73 -1.48 3.50 -2.34
C PHE A 73 -2.44 4.39 -3.13
N LYS A 74 -3.15 3.84 -4.13
CA LYS A 74 -4.04 4.62 -4.97
C LYS A 74 -5.24 5.12 -4.16
N MET A 75 -5.87 4.22 -3.41
CA MET A 75 -6.95 4.53 -2.47
C MET A 75 -6.53 5.62 -1.46
N LEU A 76 -5.37 5.45 -0.81
CA LEU A 76 -4.87 6.40 0.18
C LEU A 76 -4.61 7.79 -0.42
N THR A 77 -4.03 7.85 -1.62
CA THR A 77 -3.80 9.15 -2.29
C THR A 77 -5.10 9.87 -2.63
N MET A 78 -6.15 9.14 -3.01
CA MET A 78 -7.46 9.71 -3.29
C MET A 78 -8.18 10.22 -2.04
N LEU A 79 -8.11 9.46 -0.94
CA LEU A 79 -8.63 9.90 0.36
C LEU A 79 -7.96 11.17 0.87
N LEU A 80 -6.71 11.42 0.46
CA LEU A 80 -5.93 12.62 0.74
C LEU A 80 -6.03 13.67 -0.39
N GLY A 81 -7.04 13.55 -1.25
CA GLY A 81 -7.36 14.54 -2.27
C GLY A 81 -6.31 14.73 -3.37
N GLN A 82 -5.38 13.78 -3.51
CA GLN A 82 -4.32 13.86 -4.52
C GLN A 82 -4.81 13.44 -5.90
N GLN A 83 -4.26 14.09 -6.91
CA GLN A 83 -4.42 13.72 -8.31
C GLN A 83 -3.86 12.31 -8.54
N THR A 84 -4.64 11.48 -9.23
CA THR A 84 -4.26 10.12 -9.62
C THR A 84 -3.32 10.13 -10.84
N GLY A 85 -2.66 8.99 -11.08
CA GLY A 85 -1.76 8.81 -12.22
C GLY A 85 -0.31 9.21 -11.95
N TYR A 86 0.47 9.43 -13.02
CA TYR A 86 1.90 9.67 -12.94
C TYR A 86 2.22 11.14 -12.65
N THR A 87 2.09 11.52 -11.37
CA THR A 87 2.28 12.90 -10.92
C THR A 87 3.75 13.22 -10.59
N LYS A 88 4.08 14.52 -10.59
CA LYS A 88 5.41 15.03 -10.21
C LYS A 88 5.73 14.79 -8.73
N PHE A 89 4.71 14.79 -7.87
CA PHE A 89 4.86 14.68 -6.42
C PHE A 89 3.92 13.59 -5.89
N PRO A 90 4.22 12.30 -6.10
CA PRO A 90 3.28 11.21 -5.81
C PRO A 90 3.18 10.83 -4.33
N CYS A 91 4.16 11.20 -3.51
CA CYS A 91 4.17 10.84 -2.08
C CYS A 91 3.15 11.70 -1.32
N PHE A 92 2.28 11.13 -0.49
CA PHE A 92 1.32 11.89 0.31
C PHE A 92 1.87 12.43 1.63
N GLN A 93 3.11 12.08 2.01
CA GLN A 93 3.75 12.55 3.25
C GLN A 93 4.73 13.71 2.99
N CYS A 94 5.46 13.66 1.88
CA CYS A 94 6.50 14.63 1.55
C CYS A 94 6.47 15.08 0.09
N LEU A 95 7.25 16.11 -0.23
CA LEU A 95 7.41 16.69 -1.56
C LEU A 95 8.50 15.97 -2.37
N TRP A 96 8.54 14.63 -2.29
CA TRP A 96 9.42 13.80 -3.12
C TRP A 96 9.12 14.01 -4.61
N TYR A 97 10.11 14.44 -5.37
CA TYR A 97 9.94 14.79 -6.77
C TYR A 97 10.30 13.62 -7.69
N SER A 98 9.30 13.05 -8.34
CA SER A 98 9.44 11.81 -9.13
C SER A 98 10.34 11.91 -10.35
N ARG A 99 10.62 13.14 -10.82
CA ARG A 99 11.41 13.36 -12.03
C ARG A 99 12.87 13.79 -11.78
N ALA A 100 13.28 14.04 -10.53
CA ALA A 100 14.69 14.32 -10.20
C ALA A 100 15.48 13.04 -9.95
N SER A 101 15.69 12.25 -11.00
CA SER A 101 16.42 10.97 -10.94
C SER A 101 17.84 11.10 -10.37
N ASP A 102 18.47 12.26 -10.57
CA ASP A 102 19.77 12.65 -10.04
C ASP A 102 19.76 12.80 -8.50
N LEU A 103 18.65 13.26 -7.92
CA LEU A 103 18.53 13.48 -6.48
C LEU A 103 18.01 12.28 -5.70
N HIS A 104 17.41 11.27 -6.36
CA HIS A 104 16.73 10.15 -5.70
C HIS A 104 17.61 9.35 -4.75
N TRP A 105 18.92 9.30 -5.00
CA TRP A 105 19.88 8.55 -4.18
C TRP A 105 20.78 9.44 -3.32
N ALA A 106 20.82 10.75 -3.60
CA ALA A 106 21.63 11.71 -2.86
C ALA A 106 20.84 12.41 -1.75
N LYS A 107 19.52 12.58 -1.94
CA LYS A 107 18.66 13.31 -1.03
C LYS A 107 17.73 12.36 -0.28
N THR A 108 17.96 12.24 1.02
CA THR A 108 17.12 11.47 1.95
C THR A 108 15.97 12.30 2.51
N ASP A 109 16.21 13.59 2.79
CA ASP A 109 15.24 14.44 3.49
C ASP A 109 14.46 15.33 2.50
N TRP A 110 13.21 14.96 2.28
CA TRP A 110 12.27 15.73 1.48
C TRP A 110 11.31 16.50 2.38
N SER A 111 11.07 17.76 2.07
CA SER A 111 10.17 18.62 2.85
C SER A 111 8.80 17.97 2.99
N LEU A 112 8.26 17.96 4.22
CA LEU A 112 6.91 17.47 4.49
C LEU A 112 5.87 18.31 3.74
N ARG A 113 4.71 17.71 3.49
CA ARG A 113 3.59 18.47 2.94
C ARG A 113 3.04 19.44 3.98
N GLY A 114 2.91 20.71 3.60
CA GLY A 114 2.20 21.73 4.36
C GLY A 114 0.69 21.71 4.09
N ALA A 115 -0.03 22.71 4.61
CA ALA A 115 -1.48 22.86 4.46
C ALA A 115 -1.95 22.85 2.97
N PRO A 116 -3.23 22.49 2.70
CA PRO A 116 -3.63 21.89 1.43
C PRO A 116 -3.66 22.84 0.21
N VAL A 117 -3.63 24.15 0.41
CA VAL A 117 -4.31 25.06 -0.54
C VAL A 117 -3.51 25.32 -1.84
N THR A 118 -2.24 24.92 -1.95
CA THR A 118 -1.46 25.08 -3.21
C THR A 118 -0.39 23.99 -3.43
N CYS A 119 -0.57 22.80 -2.85
CA CYS A 119 0.45 21.75 -2.94
C CYS A 119 0.33 20.95 -4.24
N LYS A 120 1.14 21.25 -5.26
CA LYS A 120 1.89 20.34 -6.18
C LYS A 120 1.29 19.00 -6.70
N ASN A 121 0.00 18.72 -6.52
CA ASN A 121 -0.83 17.59 -7.01
C ASN A 121 -2.08 17.33 -6.12
N VAL A 122 -2.29 18.06 -5.03
CA VAL A 122 -3.53 18.01 -4.23
C VAL A 122 -4.58 18.84 -4.95
N ILE A 123 -5.66 18.20 -5.39
CA ILE A 123 -6.73 18.83 -6.18
C ILE A 123 -8.05 18.90 -5.43
N ASN A 124 -8.20 18.08 -4.39
CA ASN A 124 -9.37 18.05 -3.51
C ASN A 124 -8.95 18.19 -2.05
N THR A 125 -9.90 18.47 -1.18
CA THR A 125 -9.70 18.43 0.28
C THR A 125 -9.47 17.00 0.75
N ASN A 126 -8.83 16.84 1.91
CA ASN A 126 -8.67 15.52 2.52
C ASN A 126 -10.03 15.02 3.04
N LEU A 127 -10.42 13.80 2.66
CA LEU A 127 -11.60 13.13 3.20
C LEU A 127 -11.32 12.53 4.59
N VAL A 128 -10.06 12.18 4.85
CA VAL A 128 -9.58 11.65 6.12
C VAL A 128 -8.35 12.44 6.58
N PRO A 129 -8.14 12.62 7.90
CA PRO A 129 -6.94 13.30 8.38
C PRO A 129 -5.67 12.54 7.97
N PRO A 130 -4.60 13.21 7.48
CA PRO A 130 -3.35 12.54 7.09
C PRO A 130 -2.74 11.68 8.20
N GLU A 131 -2.86 12.10 9.45
CA GLU A 131 -2.39 11.37 10.64
C GLU A 131 -3.17 10.08 10.92
N LYS A 132 -4.33 9.89 10.29
CA LYS A 132 -5.13 8.67 10.36
C LYS A 132 -4.81 7.67 9.25
N VAL A 133 -3.91 7.99 8.32
CA VAL A 133 -3.55 7.08 7.22
C VAL A 133 -2.36 6.18 7.62
N LEU A 134 -2.56 4.87 7.47
CA LEU A 134 -1.50 3.87 7.65
C LEU A 134 -0.82 3.54 6.33
N LEU A 135 0.51 3.57 6.34
CA LEU A 135 1.29 3.08 5.21
C LEU A 135 1.03 1.58 5.03
N PRO A 136 0.73 1.11 3.80
CA PRO A 136 0.44 -0.29 3.54
C PRO A 136 1.72 -1.13 3.44
N PRO A 137 2.17 -1.82 4.51
CA PRO A 137 3.50 -2.44 4.53
C PRO A 137 3.59 -3.60 3.53
N ILE A 138 2.46 -4.24 3.26
CA ILE A 138 2.32 -5.31 2.27
C ILE A 138 2.58 -4.78 0.86
N HIS A 139 1.91 -3.70 0.47
CA HIS A 139 2.07 -3.11 -0.87
C HIS A 139 3.50 -2.58 -1.08
N ILE A 140 4.15 -2.05 -0.03
CA ILE A 140 5.56 -1.65 -0.05
C ILE A 140 6.46 -2.87 -0.32
N LYS A 141 6.33 -3.94 0.48
CA LYS A 141 7.15 -5.15 0.34
C LYS A 141 6.99 -5.80 -1.04
N LEU A 142 5.76 -5.91 -1.52
CA LEU A 142 5.46 -6.44 -2.87
C LEU A 142 6.06 -5.56 -3.97
N GLY A 143 5.93 -4.24 -3.85
CA GLY A 143 6.49 -3.27 -4.79
C GLY A 143 8.01 -3.34 -4.89
N LEU A 144 8.70 -3.36 -3.75
CA LEU A 144 10.16 -3.49 -3.68
C LEU A 144 10.64 -4.81 -4.27
N MET A 145 9.99 -5.93 -3.94
CA MET A 145 10.34 -7.24 -4.49
C MET A 145 10.16 -7.26 -6.02
N LYS A 146 9.10 -6.64 -6.54
CA LYS A 146 8.87 -6.53 -7.99
C LYS A 146 9.94 -5.70 -8.69
N GLN A 147 10.43 -4.63 -8.05
CA GLN A 147 11.54 -3.83 -8.59
C GLN A 147 12.87 -4.59 -8.53
N PHE A 148 13.14 -5.28 -7.43
CA PHE A 148 14.32 -6.12 -7.27
C PHE A 148 14.38 -7.21 -8.36
N MET A 149 13.30 -7.97 -8.55
CA MET A 149 13.19 -9.00 -9.61
C MET A 149 13.27 -8.43 -11.04
N LYS A 150 12.95 -7.15 -11.23
CA LYS A 150 13.09 -6.46 -12.52
C LYS A 150 14.56 -6.25 -12.88
N LEU A 151 15.38 -5.92 -11.89
CA LEU A 151 16.79 -5.56 -12.06
C LEU A 151 17.71 -6.78 -12.04
N LEU A 152 17.24 -7.91 -11.50
CA LEU A 152 18.02 -9.15 -11.49
C LEU A 152 18.34 -9.66 -12.90
N PRO A 153 19.63 -9.93 -13.20
CA PRO A 153 20.03 -10.64 -14.42
C PRO A 153 19.37 -12.01 -14.50
N LYS A 154 18.74 -12.32 -15.64
CA LYS A 154 17.98 -13.58 -15.80
C LYS A 154 18.87 -14.83 -15.83
N ASP A 155 20.12 -14.67 -16.22
CA ASP A 155 21.12 -15.76 -16.22
C ASP A 155 22.03 -15.71 -14.98
N GLY A 156 21.75 -14.78 -14.05
CA GLY A 156 22.54 -14.58 -12.84
C GLY A 156 22.37 -15.72 -11.83
N GLU A 157 23.38 -15.91 -10.99
CA GLU A 157 23.37 -16.91 -9.91
C GLU A 157 22.18 -16.73 -8.96
N CYS A 158 21.86 -15.49 -8.56
CA CYS A 158 20.67 -15.19 -7.76
C CYS A 158 19.36 -15.62 -8.44
N PHE A 159 19.21 -15.42 -9.75
CA PHE A 159 17.99 -15.87 -10.45
C PHE A 159 17.91 -17.40 -10.51
N ARG A 160 19.03 -18.08 -10.79
CA ARG A 160 19.10 -19.56 -10.73
C ARG A 160 18.78 -20.10 -9.34
N TYR A 161 19.26 -19.43 -8.29
CA TYR A 161 18.94 -19.76 -6.92
C TYR A 161 17.44 -19.59 -6.60
N LEU A 162 16.82 -18.53 -7.11
CA LEU A 162 15.37 -18.33 -6.94
C LEU A 162 14.56 -19.44 -7.62
N CYS A 163 14.96 -19.88 -8.82
CA CYS A 163 14.35 -21.02 -9.50
C CYS A 163 14.46 -22.30 -8.67
N SER A 164 15.63 -22.57 -8.06
CA SER A 164 15.82 -23.77 -7.24
C SER A 164 15.09 -23.69 -5.89
N LYS A 165 15.01 -22.51 -5.28
CA LYS A 165 14.35 -22.30 -3.98
C LYS A 165 12.83 -22.42 -4.07
N PHE A 166 12.26 -22.02 -5.21
CA PHE A 166 10.83 -22.06 -5.48
C PHE A 166 10.52 -22.97 -6.66
N PRO A 167 10.74 -24.30 -6.55
CA PRO A 167 10.54 -25.22 -7.67
C PRO A 167 9.07 -25.32 -8.12
N LYS A 168 8.14 -24.88 -7.26
CA LYS A 168 6.70 -24.78 -7.56
C LYS A 168 6.34 -23.55 -8.40
N LEU A 169 7.22 -22.55 -8.47
CA LEU A 169 7.05 -21.38 -9.32
C LEU A 169 7.74 -21.67 -10.65
N SER A 170 7.01 -21.53 -11.76
CA SER A 170 7.63 -21.63 -13.07
C SER A 170 8.58 -20.46 -13.29
N GLU A 171 9.59 -20.67 -14.14
CA GLU A 171 10.50 -19.60 -14.55
C GLU A 171 9.73 -18.40 -15.14
N ALA A 172 8.64 -18.66 -15.88
CA ALA A 172 7.73 -17.64 -16.38
C ALA A 172 7.13 -16.80 -15.25
N LYS A 173 6.61 -17.43 -14.18
CA LYS A 173 6.06 -16.71 -13.01
C LYS A 173 7.13 -15.90 -12.27
N LEU A 174 8.35 -16.41 -12.18
CA LEU A 174 9.49 -15.69 -11.61
C LEU A 174 9.91 -14.49 -12.49
N LYS A 175 9.89 -14.65 -13.82
CA LYS A 175 10.12 -13.56 -14.78
C LYS A 175 9.01 -12.50 -14.75
N GLU A 176 7.76 -12.94 -14.61
CA GLU A 176 6.55 -12.12 -14.43
C GLU A 176 6.44 -11.51 -13.03
N ARG A 177 7.36 -11.88 -12.12
CA ARG A 177 7.53 -11.28 -10.78
C ARG A 177 6.32 -11.52 -9.87
N VAL A 178 5.73 -12.69 -9.99
CA VAL A 178 4.58 -13.13 -9.19
C VAL A 178 5.10 -13.80 -7.92
N PHE A 179 5.27 -13.01 -6.86
CA PHE A 179 5.62 -13.51 -5.52
C PHE A 179 4.47 -13.26 -4.55
N THR A 180 4.21 -14.24 -3.69
CA THR A 180 3.29 -14.06 -2.56
C THR A 180 4.05 -13.55 -1.32
N ILE A 181 3.33 -13.04 -0.33
CA ILE A 181 3.95 -12.62 0.95
C ILE A 181 4.71 -13.78 1.62
N PRO A 182 4.16 -15.03 1.68
CA PRO A 182 4.92 -16.19 2.16
C PRO A 182 6.24 -16.41 1.41
N ASP A 183 6.25 -16.30 0.08
CA ASP A 183 7.47 -16.49 -0.70
C ASP A 183 8.53 -15.44 -0.34
N ILE A 184 8.13 -14.17 -0.22
CA ILE A 184 9.02 -13.08 0.18
C ILE A 184 9.57 -13.32 1.59
N ARG A 185 8.73 -13.73 2.55
CA ARG A 185 9.19 -14.03 3.92
C ARG A 185 10.18 -15.18 3.94
N LYS A 186 9.91 -16.24 3.18
CA LYS A 186 10.81 -17.40 3.05
C LYS A 186 12.15 -16.99 2.48
N LEU A 187 12.14 -16.12 1.47
CA LEU A 187 13.35 -15.60 0.83
C LEU A 187 14.17 -14.70 1.76
N LEU A 188 13.52 -13.76 2.45
CA LEU A 188 14.19 -12.82 3.37
C LEU A 188 14.76 -13.51 4.61
N SER A 189 14.23 -14.67 4.99
CA SER A 189 14.73 -15.46 6.13
C SER A 189 15.87 -16.40 5.74
N ASP A 190 16.24 -16.44 4.46
CA ASP A 190 17.22 -17.36 3.92
C ASP A 190 18.60 -16.72 3.86
N SER A 191 19.52 -17.15 4.72
CA SER A 191 20.88 -16.63 4.74
C SER A 191 21.61 -16.85 3.42
N LEU A 192 21.38 -18.00 2.77
CA LEU A 192 22.02 -18.37 1.51
C LEU A 192 21.59 -17.46 0.35
N PHE A 193 20.38 -16.90 0.42
CA PHE A 193 19.92 -15.97 -0.61
C PHE A 193 20.84 -14.74 -0.71
N SER A 194 21.30 -14.21 0.44
CA SER A 194 22.18 -13.04 0.49
C SER A 194 23.54 -13.31 -0.16
N GLU A 195 24.03 -14.56 -0.09
CA GLU A 195 25.29 -14.97 -0.71
C GLU A 195 25.19 -14.95 -2.24
N THR A 196 24.03 -15.30 -2.79
CA THR A 196 23.80 -15.35 -4.25
C THR A 196 23.72 -13.97 -4.91
N MET A 197 23.56 -12.90 -4.12
CA MET A 197 23.31 -11.55 -4.61
C MET A 197 24.55 -10.88 -5.23
N GLY A 198 25.72 -11.49 -5.10
CA GLY A 198 26.99 -11.01 -5.65
C GLY A 198 27.45 -9.68 -5.05
N THR A 199 28.74 -9.57 -4.74
CA THR A 199 29.33 -8.32 -4.22
C THR A 199 29.68 -7.36 -5.36
N LYS A 200 28.76 -7.02 -6.26
CA LYS A 200 28.99 -5.89 -7.18
C LYS A 200 28.46 -4.61 -6.55
N LYS A 201 29.29 -4.04 -5.65
CA LYS A 201 29.22 -2.59 -5.37
C LYS A 201 29.43 -1.87 -6.70
N LYS A 202 28.47 -1.05 -7.10
CA LYS A 202 28.77 0.08 -7.99
C LYS A 202 29.57 1.11 -7.21
#